data_AF-A0A4Z1D450-F1
#
_entry.id   AF-A0A4Z1D450-F1
#
_cell.length_a   1.000
_cell.length_b   1.000
_cell.length_c   1.000
_cell.angle_alpha   90.00
_cell.angle_beta   90.00
_cell.angle_gamma   90.00
#
_symmetry.space_group_name_H-M   'P 1'
#
loop_
_entity.id
_entity.type
_entity.pdbx_description
1 polymer ?
#
loop_
_entity_poly.entity_id
_entity_poly.type
_entity_poly.pdbx_seq_one_letter_code
_entity_poly.pdbx_strand_id
1 'polypeptide(L)'
;MQFPAMPSPEQIVFTYPPDEFEKFVEEWVPALDSLYVRVERQGGAGDHGIDVAAFLTRRGLEGPWHNYQCKRYKGTLAWSTAAGEIRKMFAGVVTGQFIVPEQYTFVAPSIGPSLQQALQRPISTRKDFVEALRETTDKVITDLGPRMRREAEELAADTPFEIFQTVNMKKMLQQHKTTDFWVKRFPPESPPRPAVMAPPEKPEPREARYVQQLVQVYAERWPSEASTVTQIAQHPTAGPHLRHQREAFFSAESLRRFGEEAYPEGHFEAIVKDIYDAVVDVARDDHPTGWKRLHAVTSQAISAGLTQTVFAQHVRPLDRTGVCHHLANENELTWCEGEGT
;
A
#
# COMPACT_ATOMS: atom_id res chain seq x y z
N MET A 1 19.64 -12.19 3.82
CA MET A 1 19.00 -10.96 4.36
C MET A 1 17.50 -11.16 4.26
N GLN A 2 16.80 -11.13 5.39
CA GLN A 2 15.34 -11.23 5.43
C GLN A 2 14.81 -9.80 5.24
N PHE A 3 14.04 -9.56 4.17
CA PHE A 3 13.41 -8.26 3.94
C PHE A 3 12.44 -7.94 5.09
N PRO A 4 12.30 -6.66 5.50
CA PRO A 4 11.32 -6.29 6.52
C PRO A 4 9.92 -6.69 6.05
N ALA A 5 9.15 -7.33 6.93
CA ALA A 5 7.77 -7.69 6.64
C ALA A 5 6.93 -6.42 6.39
N MET A 6 6.04 -6.49 5.40
CA MET A 6 5.06 -5.42 5.16
C MET A 6 4.19 -5.23 6.41
N PRO A 7 3.84 -3.99 6.78
CA PRO A 7 2.94 -3.73 7.89
C PRO A 7 1.56 -4.34 7.62
N SER A 8 0.91 -4.88 8.64
CA SER A 8 -0.44 -5.42 8.53
C SER A 8 -1.46 -4.32 8.18
N PRO A 9 -2.63 -4.65 7.59
CA PRO A 9 -3.68 -3.67 7.33
C PRO A 9 -4.06 -2.83 8.56
N GLU A 10 -4.07 -3.46 9.73
CA GLU A 10 -4.27 -2.78 11.02
C GLU A 10 -3.16 -1.73 11.23
N GLN A 11 -1.89 -2.13 11.19
CA GLN A 11 -0.76 -1.20 11.35
C GLN A 11 -0.80 -0.04 10.35
N ILE A 12 -1.18 -0.30 9.08
CA ILE A 12 -1.34 0.74 8.06
C ILE A 12 -2.41 1.75 8.47
N VAL A 13 -3.61 1.30 8.86
CA VAL A 13 -4.70 2.20 9.27
C VAL A 13 -4.34 3.02 10.50
N PHE A 14 -3.59 2.44 11.45
CA PHE A 14 -3.08 3.18 12.62
C PHE A 14 -2.16 4.36 12.24
N THR A 15 -1.57 4.38 11.04
CA THR A 15 -0.72 5.48 10.56
C THR A 15 -1.48 6.59 9.83
N TYR A 16 -2.74 6.37 9.43
CA TYR A 16 -3.47 7.34 8.62
C TYR A 16 -3.60 8.71 9.31
N PRO A 17 -3.46 9.84 8.59
CA PRO A 17 -3.91 11.15 9.07
C PRO A 17 -5.43 11.17 9.31
N PRO A 18 -5.96 12.12 10.11
CA PRO A 18 -7.40 12.19 10.43
C PRO A 18 -8.27 12.15 9.17
N ASP A 19 -7.99 13.01 8.19
CA ASP A 19 -8.76 13.10 6.94
C ASP A 19 -8.73 11.77 6.14
N GLU A 20 -7.59 11.09 6.11
CA GLU A 20 -7.47 9.79 5.42
C GLU A 20 -8.20 8.67 6.19
N PHE A 21 -8.24 8.77 7.52
CA PHE A 21 -9.00 7.84 8.35
C PHE A 21 -10.51 8.02 8.15
N GLU A 22 -11.00 9.26 8.03
CA GLU A 22 -12.41 9.51 7.68
C GLU A 22 -12.76 9.00 6.30
N LYS A 23 -11.88 9.20 5.31
CA LYS A 23 -12.06 8.64 3.97
C LYS A 23 -12.10 7.11 3.98
N PHE A 24 -11.24 6.47 4.78
CA PHE A 24 -11.29 5.02 5.00
C PHE A 24 -12.62 4.55 5.63
N VAL A 25 -13.21 5.35 6.52
CA VAL A 25 -14.55 5.09 7.07
C VAL A 25 -15.63 5.27 6.01
N GLU A 26 -15.60 6.35 5.23
CA GLU A 26 -16.54 6.62 4.13
C GLU A 26 -16.56 5.47 3.10
N GLU A 27 -15.39 4.90 2.77
CA GLU A 27 -15.28 3.76 1.86
C GLU A 27 -15.84 2.44 2.45
N TRP A 28 -15.83 2.31 3.77
CA TRP A 28 -16.33 1.13 4.49
C TRP A 28 -17.84 1.16 4.72
N VAL A 29 -18.41 2.31 5.10
CA VAL A 29 -19.82 2.43 5.53
C VAL A 29 -20.82 1.85 4.52
N PRO A 30 -20.69 2.01 3.19
CA PRO A 30 -21.59 1.40 2.22
C PRO A 30 -21.68 -0.13 2.30
N ALA A 31 -20.66 -0.82 2.84
CA ALA A 31 -20.68 -2.28 3.00
C ALA A 31 -21.47 -2.76 4.23
N LEU A 32 -21.95 -1.84 5.07
CA LEU A 32 -22.61 -2.20 6.33
C LEU A 32 -24.10 -2.48 6.17
N ASP A 33 -24.77 -1.73 5.30
CA ASP A 33 -26.20 -1.86 5.09
C ASP A 33 -26.58 -1.49 3.65
N SER A 34 -27.24 -2.42 2.97
CA SER A 34 -27.77 -2.21 1.62
C SER A 34 -28.89 -1.17 1.55
N LEU A 35 -29.47 -0.77 2.69
CA LEU A 35 -30.52 0.23 2.78
C LEU A 35 -30.00 1.67 2.67
N TYR A 36 -28.69 1.90 2.79
CA TYR A 36 -28.12 3.23 2.62
C TYR A 36 -28.32 3.72 1.19
N VAL A 37 -29.11 4.77 1.04
CA VAL A 37 -29.33 5.40 -0.27
C VAL A 37 -28.20 6.34 -0.67
N ARG A 38 -27.43 6.81 0.33
CA ARG A 38 -26.32 7.74 0.16
C ARG A 38 -25.43 7.76 1.41
N VAL A 39 -24.13 7.78 1.23
CA VAL A 39 -23.12 7.97 2.29
C VAL A 39 -22.29 9.19 1.91
N GLU A 40 -22.10 10.12 2.84
CA GLU A 40 -21.35 11.35 2.61
C GLU A 40 -20.41 11.65 3.76
N ARG A 41 -19.16 11.96 3.46
CA ARG A 41 -18.25 12.62 4.39
C ARG A 41 -18.61 14.11 4.52
N GLN A 42 -18.78 14.57 5.74
CA GLN A 42 -18.98 15.99 6.07
C GLN A 42 -17.63 16.52 6.57
N GLY A 43 -17.02 17.45 5.83
CA GLY A 43 -15.71 17.99 6.15
C GLY A 43 -15.70 19.51 6.19
N GLY A 44 -15.06 20.09 7.20
CA GLY A 44 -14.79 21.54 7.30
C GLY A 44 -15.37 22.20 8.54
N ALA A 45 -15.06 23.49 8.71
CA ALA A 45 -15.61 24.30 9.80
C ALA A 45 -17.14 24.41 9.64
N GLY A 46 -17.89 23.81 10.56
CA GLY A 46 -19.36 23.74 10.51
C GLY A 46 -19.93 22.33 10.34
N ASP A 47 -19.12 21.28 10.44
CA ASP A 47 -19.53 19.87 10.39
C ASP A 47 -20.48 19.41 11.52
N HIS A 48 -20.70 20.25 12.54
CA HIS A 48 -21.57 19.99 13.69
C HIS A 48 -21.33 18.64 14.40
N GLY A 49 -20.13 18.06 14.27
CA GLY A 49 -19.81 16.73 14.84
C GLY A 49 -20.35 15.55 14.02
N ILE A 50 -20.40 15.70 12.71
CA ILE A 50 -20.67 14.62 11.75
C ILE A 50 -19.40 14.46 10.91
N ASP A 51 -18.74 13.31 10.95
CA ASP A 51 -17.61 13.04 10.04
C ASP A 51 -18.10 12.28 8.81
N VAL A 52 -18.87 11.20 9.02
CA VAL A 52 -19.53 10.45 7.93
C VAL A 52 -21.00 10.21 8.27
N ALA A 53 -21.89 10.61 7.39
CA ALA A 53 -23.33 10.37 7.50
C ALA A 53 -23.80 9.33 6.48
N ALA A 54 -24.55 8.33 6.95
CA ALA A 54 -25.24 7.36 6.10
C ALA A 54 -26.75 7.61 6.15
N PHE A 55 -27.34 7.95 5.00
CA PHE A 55 -28.75 8.28 4.89
C PHE A 55 -29.56 7.07 4.45
N LEU A 56 -30.66 6.79 5.15
CA LEU A 56 -31.60 5.73 4.78
C LEU A 56 -32.70 6.24 3.83
N THR A 57 -32.83 7.56 3.68
CA THR A 57 -33.80 8.19 2.79
C THR A 57 -33.22 9.40 2.07
N ARG A 58 -33.87 9.83 0.99
CA ARG A 58 -33.49 11.05 0.25
C ARG A 58 -33.70 12.36 1.05
N ARG A 59 -34.30 12.29 2.24
CA ARG A 59 -34.46 13.45 3.14
C ARG A 59 -33.16 13.82 3.87
N GLY A 60 -32.10 13.02 3.74
CA GLY A 60 -30.81 13.34 4.35
C GLY A 60 -30.91 13.44 5.87
N LEU A 61 -30.32 14.50 6.44
CA LEU A 61 -30.31 14.81 7.87
C LEU A 61 -31.68 15.17 8.47
N GLU A 62 -32.71 15.35 7.64
CA GLU A 62 -34.11 15.55 8.05
C GLU A 62 -34.92 14.23 8.09
N GLY A 63 -34.30 13.10 7.70
CA GLY A 63 -34.90 11.77 7.78
C GLY A 63 -33.98 10.78 8.50
N PRO A 64 -34.37 9.49 8.59
CA PRO A 64 -33.55 8.45 9.20
C PRO A 64 -32.11 8.40 8.66
N TRP A 65 -31.14 8.45 9.57
CA TRP A 65 -29.72 8.48 9.25
C TRP A 65 -28.87 7.89 10.37
N HIS A 66 -27.66 7.42 10.02
CA HIS A 66 -26.66 6.94 10.96
C HIS A 66 -25.42 7.84 10.92
N ASN A 67 -24.91 8.17 12.11
CA ASN A 67 -23.69 8.95 12.27
C ASN A 67 -22.47 8.05 12.53
N TYR A 68 -21.35 8.38 11.90
CA TYR A 68 -20.05 7.77 12.12
C TYR A 68 -19.05 8.86 12.49
N GLN A 69 -18.78 9.00 13.78
CA GLN A 69 -17.84 9.96 14.32
C GLN A 69 -16.46 9.31 14.47
N CYS A 70 -15.54 9.72 13.61
CA CYS A 70 -14.14 9.36 13.56
C CYS A 70 -13.32 10.09 14.62
N LYS A 71 -12.46 9.36 15.34
CA LYS A 71 -11.49 9.92 16.28
C LYS A 71 -10.13 9.26 16.12
N ARG A 72 -9.29 9.92 15.31
CA ARG A 72 -7.90 9.55 15.10
C ARG A 72 -7.01 10.27 16.12
N TYR A 73 -6.70 9.60 17.22
CA TYR A 73 -5.73 10.07 18.23
C TYR A 73 -4.54 9.11 18.34
N LYS A 74 -3.42 9.61 18.89
CA LYS A 74 -2.28 8.74 19.26
C LYS A 74 -2.62 7.79 20.42
N GLY A 75 -3.63 8.13 21.23
CA GLY A 75 -4.09 7.34 22.36
C GLY A 75 -5.45 6.68 22.14
N THR A 76 -5.98 6.06 23.19
CA THR A 76 -7.31 5.43 23.15
C THR A 76 -8.43 6.47 23.28
N LEU A 77 -9.55 6.25 22.59
CA LEU A 77 -10.74 7.08 22.73
C LEU A 77 -11.40 6.83 24.09
N ALA A 78 -11.39 7.84 24.96
CA ALA A 78 -11.96 7.79 26.30
C ALA A 78 -13.40 8.32 26.34
N TRP A 79 -14.13 7.98 27.41
CA TRP A 79 -15.48 8.48 27.66
C TRP A 79 -15.58 10.02 27.63
N SER A 80 -14.62 10.74 28.22
CA SER A 80 -14.65 12.20 28.28
C SER A 80 -14.67 12.85 26.89
N THR A 81 -13.89 12.31 25.94
CA THR A 81 -13.88 12.77 24.56
C THR A 81 -15.19 12.41 23.85
N ALA A 82 -15.67 11.17 24.00
CA ALA A 82 -16.94 10.74 23.42
C ALA A 82 -18.11 11.60 23.93
N ALA A 83 -18.17 11.87 25.23
CA ALA A 83 -19.19 12.72 25.85
C ALA A 83 -19.17 14.15 25.28
N GLY A 84 -18.00 14.69 24.93
CA GLY A 84 -17.89 15.97 24.22
C GLY A 84 -18.58 15.95 22.85
N GLU A 85 -18.41 14.87 22.07
CA GLU A 85 -19.09 14.73 20.78
C GLU A 85 -20.60 14.45 20.92
N ILE A 86 -21.02 13.72 21.96
CA ILE A 86 -22.43 13.56 22.31
C ILE A 86 -23.07 14.93 22.60
N ARG A 87 -22.37 15.81 23.33
CA ARG A 87 -22.83 17.19 23.55
C ARG A 87 -23.00 17.96 22.25
N LYS A 88 -22.06 17.84 21.31
CA LYS A 88 -22.19 18.47 19.98
C LYS A 88 -23.40 17.95 19.20
N MET A 89 -23.67 16.64 19.26
CA MET A 89 -24.84 16.05 18.64
C MET A 89 -26.13 16.68 19.17
N PHE A 90 -26.30 16.74 20.49
CA PHE A 90 -27.49 17.37 21.08
C PHE A 90 -27.59 18.86 20.75
N ALA A 91 -26.47 19.59 20.78
CA ALA A 91 -26.42 20.99 20.35
C ALA A 91 -26.85 21.16 18.88
N GLY A 92 -26.38 20.29 17.98
CA GLY A 92 -26.75 20.26 16.57
C GLY A 92 -28.25 20.04 16.35
N VAL A 93 -28.85 19.13 17.12
CA VAL A 93 -30.30 18.86 17.05
C VAL A 93 -31.11 20.06 17.52
N VAL A 94 -30.81 20.63 18.69
CA VAL A 94 -31.60 21.77 19.21
C VAL A 94 -31.40 23.06 18.42
N THR A 95 -30.27 23.18 17.70
CA THR A 95 -30.02 24.27 16.76
C THR A 95 -30.64 24.04 15.37
N GLY A 96 -31.30 22.89 15.15
CA GLY A 96 -32.03 22.58 13.93
C GLY A 96 -31.16 22.15 12.75
N GLN A 97 -29.92 21.71 12.99
CA GLN A 97 -29.01 21.28 11.93
C GLN A 97 -29.38 19.89 11.37
N PHE A 98 -29.90 19.02 12.23
CA PHE A 98 -30.29 17.65 11.90
C PHE A 98 -31.23 17.06 12.96
N ILE A 99 -31.92 15.97 12.63
CA ILE A 99 -32.66 15.17 13.62
C ILE A 99 -31.71 14.21 14.34
N VAL A 100 -32.11 13.68 15.51
CA VAL A 100 -31.33 12.65 16.21
C VAL A 100 -31.09 11.45 15.28
N PRO A 101 -29.85 10.98 15.10
CA PRO A 101 -29.58 9.80 14.28
C PRO A 101 -30.17 8.55 14.91
N GLU A 102 -30.59 7.58 14.10
CA GLU A 102 -31.04 6.27 14.60
C GLU A 102 -29.89 5.47 15.22
N GLN A 103 -28.65 5.77 14.81
CA GLN A 103 -27.43 5.15 15.31
C GLN A 103 -26.27 6.15 15.30
N TYR A 104 -25.46 6.15 16.36
CA TYR A 104 -24.26 6.96 16.49
C TYR A 104 -23.05 6.07 16.80
N THR A 105 -22.15 5.91 15.83
CA THR A 105 -20.99 5.03 15.94
C THR A 105 -19.72 5.84 16.11
N PHE A 106 -19.02 5.64 17.23
CA PHE A 106 -17.64 6.10 17.39
C PHE A 106 -16.68 5.16 16.67
N VAL A 107 -15.89 5.70 15.76
CA VAL A 107 -14.90 4.98 14.97
C VAL A 107 -13.51 5.49 15.34
N ALA A 108 -12.68 4.64 15.93
CA ALA A 108 -11.32 5.00 16.30
C ALA A 108 -10.40 3.77 16.20
N PRO A 109 -9.09 3.97 15.95
CA PRO A 109 -8.13 2.87 15.97
C PRO A 109 -8.09 2.12 17.32
N SER A 110 -8.30 2.84 18.42
CA SER A 110 -8.28 2.26 19.75
C SER A 110 -9.36 2.88 20.64
N ILE A 111 -10.13 2.02 21.32
CA ILE A 111 -11.22 2.38 22.23
C ILE A 111 -10.79 2.09 23.67
N GLY A 112 -10.89 3.10 24.54
CA GLY A 112 -10.50 3.00 25.94
C GLY A 112 -11.53 2.27 26.81
N PRO A 113 -11.12 1.64 27.93
CA PRO A 113 -12.02 0.89 28.81
C PRO A 113 -13.17 1.71 29.38
N SER A 114 -12.96 3.01 29.66
CA SER A 114 -13.99 3.88 30.21
C SER A 114 -15.16 4.07 29.25
N LEU A 115 -14.89 4.24 27.95
CA LEU A 115 -15.93 4.33 26.93
C LEU A 115 -16.66 2.98 26.78
N GLN A 116 -15.92 1.87 26.74
CA GLN A 116 -16.53 0.53 26.65
C GLN A 116 -17.47 0.25 27.83
N GLN A 117 -17.03 0.56 29.05
CA GLN A 117 -17.83 0.36 30.25
C GLN A 117 -19.10 1.22 30.25
N ALA A 118 -19.01 2.47 29.80
CA ALA A 118 -20.16 3.37 29.68
C ALA A 118 -21.20 2.81 28.69
N LEU A 119 -20.76 2.38 27.51
CA LEU A 119 -21.68 1.85 26.49
C LEU A 119 -22.29 0.49 26.84
N GLN A 120 -21.68 -0.27 27.76
CA GLN A 120 -22.29 -1.48 28.32
C GLN A 120 -23.37 -1.18 29.37
N ARG A 121 -23.51 0.08 29.81
CA ARG A 121 -24.47 0.50 30.84
C ARG A 121 -25.25 1.75 30.38
N PRO A 122 -25.94 1.71 29.23
CA PRO A 122 -26.53 2.89 28.59
C PRO A 122 -27.50 3.64 29.52
N ILE A 123 -28.28 2.93 30.33
CA ILE A 123 -29.25 3.53 31.28
C ILE A 123 -28.56 4.39 32.34
N SER A 124 -27.55 3.86 33.04
CA SER A 124 -26.81 4.63 34.07
C SER A 124 -25.95 5.71 33.43
N THR A 125 -25.33 5.42 32.29
CA THR A 125 -24.50 6.38 31.57
C THR A 125 -25.31 7.57 31.07
N ARG A 126 -26.55 7.38 30.62
CA ARG A 126 -27.46 8.49 30.29
C ARG A 126 -27.72 9.36 31.51
N LYS A 127 -28.05 8.76 32.65
CA LYS A 127 -28.29 9.49 33.91
C LYS A 127 -27.07 10.34 34.29
N ASP A 128 -25.90 9.72 34.34
CA ASP A 128 -24.64 10.39 34.69
C ASP A 128 -24.29 11.50 33.68
N PHE A 129 -24.56 11.27 32.39
CA PHE A 129 -24.34 12.27 31.34
C PHE A 129 -25.25 13.48 31.52
N VAL A 130 -26.55 13.29 31.77
CA VAL A 130 -27.51 14.38 31.98
C VAL A 130 -27.14 15.19 33.23
N GLU A 131 -26.75 14.53 34.32
CA GLU A 131 -26.24 15.22 35.52
C GLU A 131 -24.99 16.05 35.19
N ALA A 132 -24.04 15.48 34.44
CA ALA A 132 -22.83 16.19 34.02
C ALA A 132 -23.11 17.31 32.99
N LEU A 133 -24.21 17.23 32.24
CA LEU A 133 -24.60 18.23 31.25
C LEU A 133 -25.07 19.53 31.91
N ARG A 134 -25.78 19.43 33.03
CA ARG A 134 -26.27 20.60 33.82
C ARG A 134 -25.15 21.52 34.27
N GLU A 135 -24.05 20.92 34.69
CA GLU A 135 -22.88 21.62 35.24
C GLU A 135 -21.74 21.75 34.21
N THR A 136 -22.04 21.59 32.92
CA THR A 136 -21.00 21.57 31.90
C THR A 136 -20.37 22.94 31.65
N THR A 137 -19.06 22.94 31.43
CA THR A 137 -18.29 24.11 30.96
C THR A 137 -17.96 24.04 29.46
N ASP A 138 -18.51 23.05 28.76
CA ASP A 138 -18.27 22.84 27.34
C ASP A 138 -18.97 23.93 26.51
N LYS A 139 -18.17 24.71 25.77
CA LYS A 139 -18.65 25.87 24.99
C LYS A 139 -19.73 25.53 23.98
N VAL A 140 -19.75 24.30 23.45
CA VAL A 140 -20.82 23.90 22.52
C VAL A 140 -22.20 23.96 23.17
N ILE A 141 -22.28 23.74 24.48
CA ILE A 141 -23.51 23.89 25.26
C ILE A 141 -23.56 25.28 25.91
N THR A 142 -22.44 25.77 26.43
CA THR A 142 -22.43 27.04 27.16
C THR A 142 -22.50 28.29 26.29
N ASP A 143 -22.48 28.16 24.97
CA ASP A 143 -22.73 29.28 24.05
C ASP A 143 -24.20 29.29 23.57
N LEU A 144 -24.98 28.22 23.84
CA LEU A 144 -26.41 28.17 23.55
C LEU A 144 -27.20 29.12 24.47
N GLY A 145 -28.33 29.63 23.98
CA GLY A 145 -29.27 30.40 24.81
C GLY A 145 -29.91 29.54 25.92
N PRO A 146 -30.40 30.13 27.03
CA PRO A 146 -30.95 29.39 28.17
C PRO A 146 -32.14 28.46 27.84
N ARG A 147 -32.87 28.77 26.77
CA ARG A 147 -33.94 27.90 26.26
C ARG A 147 -33.36 26.64 25.62
N MET A 148 -32.45 26.78 24.67
CA MET A 148 -31.86 25.66 23.92
C MET A 148 -31.01 24.75 24.80
N ARG A 149 -30.42 25.27 25.88
CA ARG A 149 -29.74 24.41 26.89
C ARG A 149 -30.71 23.47 27.60
N ARG A 150 -31.89 23.98 27.99
CA ARG A 150 -32.93 23.15 28.59
C ARG A 150 -33.45 22.12 27.58
N GLU A 151 -33.69 22.54 26.35
CA GLU A 151 -34.07 21.62 25.26
C GLU A 151 -32.99 20.54 25.04
N ALA A 152 -31.70 20.86 25.13
CA ALA A 152 -30.61 19.88 24.97
C ALA A 152 -30.55 18.90 26.15
N GLU A 153 -30.81 19.37 27.37
CA GLU A 153 -30.88 18.53 28.56
C GLU A 153 -32.09 17.57 28.50
N GLU A 154 -33.27 18.08 28.17
CA GLU A 154 -34.49 17.29 27.99
C GLU A 154 -34.30 16.25 26.88
N LEU A 155 -33.75 16.67 25.74
CA LEU A 155 -33.43 15.77 24.63
C LEU A 155 -32.44 14.67 25.05
N ALA A 156 -31.40 15.00 25.82
CA ALA A 156 -30.46 14.01 26.33
C ALA A 156 -31.11 13.02 27.32
N ALA A 157 -32.06 13.49 28.13
CA ALA A 157 -32.83 12.65 29.05
C ALA A 157 -33.78 11.69 28.31
N ASP A 158 -34.39 12.15 27.22
CA ASP A 158 -35.36 11.37 26.44
C ASP A 158 -34.70 10.42 25.43
N THR A 159 -33.48 10.72 24.99
CA THR A 159 -32.75 9.89 24.02
C THR A 159 -32.26 8.57 24.68
N PRO A 160 -32.60 7.40 24.13
CA PRO A 160 -32.00 6.13 24.55
C PRO A 160 -30.51 6.11 24.21
N PHE A 161 -29.63 5.88 25.19
CA PHE A 161 -28.18 5.87 24.96
C PHE A 161 -27.68 4.60 24.24
N GLU A 162 -28.58 3.64 23.99
CA GLU A 162 -28.35 2.48 23.14
C GLU A 162 -28.02 2.85 21.69
N ILE A 163 -28.35 4.07 21.24
CA ILE A 163 -27.93 4.55 19.91
C ILE A 163 -26.40 4.67 19.79
N PHE A 164 -25.68 4.84 20.91
CA PHE A 164 -24.24 5.04 20.91
C PHE A 164 -23.50 3.69 20.91
N GLN A 165 -22.61 3.51 19.95
CA GLN A 165 -21.81 2.28 19.84
C GLN A 165 -20.38 2.55 19.39
N THR A 166 -19.55 1.52 19.43
CA THR A 166 -18.20 1.53 18.84
C THR A 166 -18.06 0.39 17.84
N VAL A 167 -17.13 0.53 16.90
CA VAL A 167 -16.74 -0.57 16.02
C VAL A 167 -15.35 -1.09 16.38
N ASN A 168 -15.19 -2.41 16.35
CA ASN A 168 -13.88 -3.04 16.48
C ASN A 168 -13.11 -2.95 15.15
N MET A 169 -11.85 -2.50 15.20
CA MET A 169 -11.01 -2.31 14.01
C MET A 169 -10.87 -3.59 13.16
N LYS A 170 -10.77 -4.77 13.77
CA LYS A 170 -10.70 -6.04 13.03
C LYS A 170 -11.98 -6.34 12.29
N LYS A 171 -13.15 -6.09 12.91
CA LYS A 171 -14.45 -6.24 12.26
C LYS A 171 -14.60 -5.26 11.10
N MET A 172 -14.20 -4.00 11.32
CA MET A 172 -14.19 -2.98 10.28
C MET A 172 -13.32 -3.40 9.09
N LEU A 173 -12.11 -3.91 9.32
CA LEU A 173 -11.22 -4.41 8.27
C LEU A 173 -11.80 -5.61 7.51
N GLN A 174 -12.42 -6.56 8.21
CA GLN A 174 -13.09 -7.71 7.57
C GLN A 174 -14.22 -7.28 6.65
N GLN A 175 -15.01 -6.27 7.06
CA GLN A 175 -16.09 -5.72 6.25
C GLN A 175 -15.54 -4.85 5.11
N HIS A 176 -14.54 -4.01 5.35
CA HIS A 176 -13.91 -3.23 4.29
C HIS A 176 -13.25 -4.16 3.24
N LYS A 177 -12.82 -5.36 3.60
CA LYS A 177 -12.27 -6.34 2.65
C LYS A 177 -13.26 -6.76 1.55
N THR A 178 -14.56 -6.56 1.76
CA THR A 178 -15.58 -6.84 0.76
C THR A 178 -15.87 -5.66 -0.17
N THR A 179 -15.17 -4.52 -0.03
CA THR A 179 -15.33 -3.36 -0.90
C THR A 179 -14.30 -3.35 -2.03
N ASP A 180 -14.65 -2.70 -3.15
CA ASP A 180 -13.74 -2.49 -4.29
C ASP A 180 -12.53 -1.61 -3.92
N PHE A 181 -12.58 -0.93 -2.78
CA PHE A 181 -11.48 -0.10 -2.26
C PHE A 181 -10.40 -0.93 -1.57
N TRP A 182 -10.68 -2.16 -1.14
CA TRP A 182 -9.73 -2.98 -0.38
C TRP A 182 -8.39 -3.15 -1.09
N VAL A 183 -8.40 -3.57 -2.36
CA VAL A 183 -7.18 -3.85 -3.13
C VAL A 183 -6.33 -2.59 -3.32
N LYS A 184 -6.98 -1.42 -3.41
CA LYS A 184 -6.27 -0.12 -3.55
C LYS A 184 -5.55 0.27 -2.26
N ARG A 185 -6.11 -0.05 -1.10
CA ARG A 185 -5.53 0.27 0.22
C ARG A 185 -4.56 -0.79 0.73
N PHE A 186 -4.93 -2.05 0.54
CA PHE A 186 -4.23 -3.22 1.04
C PHE A 186 -4.03 -4.18 -0.13
N PRO A 187 -3.09 -3.86 -1.05
CA PRO A 187 -2.78 -4.76 -2.14
C PRO A 187 -2.40 -6.12 -1.56
N PRO A 188 -2.83 -7.23 -2.21
CA PRO A 188 -2.44 -8.56 -1.77
C PRO A 188 -0.92 -8.63 -1.64
N GLU A 189 -0.44 -9.33 -0.60
CA GLU A 189 0.98 -9.57 -0.44
C GLU A 189 1.51 -10.21 -1.72
N SER A 190 2.50 -9.57 -2.33
CA SER A 190 3.15 -10.13 -3.49
C SER A 190 3.81 -11.45 -3.09
N PRO A 191 3.65 -12.53 -3.88
CA PRO A 191 4.23 -13.80 -3.52
C PRO A 191 5.74 -13.64 -3.32
N PRO A 192 6.32 -14.28 -2.29
CA PRO A 192 7.75 -14.18 -2.06
C PRO A 192 8.47 -14.72 -3.28
N ARG A 193 9.41 -13.93 -3.82
CA ARG A 193 10.23 -14.38 -4.95
C ARG A 193 11.00 -15.64 -4.53
N PRO A 194 10.92 -16.74 -5.32
CA PRO A 194 11.68 -17.96 -5.05
C PRO A 194 13.19 -17.73 -4.97
N ALA A 195 13.92 -18.70 -4.44
CA ALA A 195 15.38 -18.69 -4.46
C ALA A 195 15.90 -18.61 -5.91
N VAL A 196 16.97 -17.84 -6.11
CA VAL A 196 17.60 -17.71 -7.43
C VAL A 196 18.15 -19.07 -7.86
N MET A 197 17.88 -19.46 -9.10
CA MET A 197 18.44 -20.65 -9.72
C MET A 197 19.97 -20.54 -9.75
N ALA A 198 20.66 -21.57 -9.27
CA ALA A 198 22.10 -21.66 -9.44
C ALA A 198 22.41 -22.02 -10.91
N PRO A 199 23.42 -21.40 -11.53
CA PRO A 199 23.89 -21.84 -12.84
C PRO A 199 24.35 -23.31 -12.77
N PRO A 200 24.02 -24.15 -13.77
CA PRO A 200 24.52 -25.50 -13.86
C PRO A 200 26.05 -25.48 -14.03
N GLU A 201 26.74 -26.54 -13.62
CA GLU A 201 28.20 -26.60 -13.74
C GLU A 201 28.68 -26.38 -15.18
N LYS A 202 27.95 -26.95 -16.14
CA LYS A 202 28.23 -26.83 -17.58
C LYS A 202 27.20 -25.90 -18.24
N PRO A 203 27.63 -25.02 -19.17
CA PRO A 203 26.70 -24.18 -19.91
C PRO A 203 25.63 -24.98 -20.67
N GLU A 204 24.38 -24.58 -20.54
CA GLU A 204 23.25 -25.15 -21.27
C GLU A 204 23.03 -24.47 -22.64
N PRO A 205 22.32 -25.11 -23.60
CA PRO A 205 22.04 -24.49 -24.90
C PRO A 205 21.37 -23.11 -24.82
N ARG A 206 20.53 -22.88 -23.80
CA ARG A 206 19.83 -21.60 -23.59
C ARG A 206 20.73 -20.43 -23.19
N GLU A 207 21.94 -20.69 -22.69
CA GLU A 207 22.92 -19.66 -22.35
C GLU A 207 24.08 -19.60 -23.36
N ALA A 208 24.05 -20.44 -24.41
CA ALA A 208 25.21 -20.66 -25.26
C ALA A 208 25.64 -19.40 -26.02
N ARG A 209 24.68 -18.59 -26.49
CA ARG A 209 25.00 -17.48 -27.40
C ARG A 209 25.67 -16.33 -26.67
N TYR A 210 25.13 -15.87 -25.54
CA TYR A 210 25.80 -14.80 -24.78
C TYR A 210 27.13 -15.28 -24.18
N VAL A 211 27.24 -16.56 -23.78
CA VAL A 211 28.51 -17.13 -23.29
C VAL A 211 29.58 -17.12 -24.37
N GLN A 212 29.23 -17.46 -25.62
CA GLN A 212 30.18 -17.35 -26.76
C GLN A 212 30.67 -15.91 -26.94
N GLN A 213 29.78 -14.92 -26.85
CA GLN A 213 30.19 -13.52 -26.93
C GLN A 213 31.10 -13.12 -25.75
N LEU A 214 30.83 -13.59 -24.53
CA LEU A 214 31.73 -13.35 -23.40
C LEU A 214 33.12 -13.98 -23.63
N VAL A 215 33.20 -15.18 -24.22
CA VAL A 215 34.49 -15.78 -24.60
C VAL A 215 35.26 -14.87 -25.56
N GLN A 216 34.60 -14.23 -26.52
CA GLN A 216 35.23 -13.25 -27.42
C GLN A 216 35.75 -12.03 -26.64
N VAL A 217 34.95 -11.49 -25.72
CA VAL A 217 35.35 -10.38 -24.84
C VAL A 217 36.61 -10.72 -24.03
N TYR A 218 36.69 -11.94 -23.50
CA TYR A 218 37.86 -12.38 -22.75
C TYR A 218 39.07 -12.62 -23.66
N ALA A 219 38.86 -13.19 -24.85
CA ALA A 219 39.92 -13.44 -25.83
C ALA A 219 40.54 -12.14 -26.36
N GLU A 220 39.72 -11.11 -26.58
CA GLU A 220 40.18 -9.76 -26.97
C GLU A 220 41.05 -9.13 -25.87
N ARG A 221 40.63 -9.26 -24.61
CA ARG A 221 41.33 -8.63 -23.48
C ARG A 221 42.59 -9.38 -23.04
N TRP A 222 42.56 -10.70 -23.08
CA TRP A 222 43.65 -11.59 -22.67
C TRP A 222 43.92 -12.64 -23.75
N PRO A 223 44.54 -12.23 -24.87
CA PRO A 223 44.82 -13.14 -25.98
C PRO A 223 45.63 -14.36 -25.53
N SER A 224 45.25 -15.55 -25.98
CA SER A 224 45.88 -16.85 -25.63
C SER A 224 45.73 -17.32 -24.17
N GLU A 225 45.45 -16.42 -23.22
CA GLU A 225 45.28 -16.74 -21.80
C GLU A 225 43.81 -16.99 -21.41
N ALA A 226 42.84 -16.45 -22.17
CA ALA A 226 41.41 -16.59 -21.86
C ALA A 226 40.54 -16.77 -23.13
N SER A 227 41.01 -17.55 -24.10
CA SER A 227 40.34 -17.72 -25.41
C SER A 227 39.38 -18.92 -25.47
N THR A 228 39.33 -19.74 -24.43
CA THR A 228 38.43 -20.91 -24.33
C THR A 228 37.80 -20.97 -22.94
N VAL A 229 36.65 -21.62 -22.80
CA VAL A 229 35.96 -21.78 -21.50
C VAL A 229 36.87 -22.42 -20.45
N THR A 230 37.70 -23.38 -20.84
CA THR A 230 38.68 -24.05 -19.95
C THR A 230 39.74 -23.09 -19.43
N GLN A 231 40.31 -22.27 -20.33
CA GLN A 231 41.30 -21.26 -19.96
C GLN A 231 40.68 -20.17 -19.07
N ILE A 232 39.48 -19.70 -19.43
CA ILE A 232 38.73 -18.71 -18.65
C ILE A 232 38.48 -19.22 -17.23
N ALA A 233 38.09 -20.48 -17.06
CA ALA A 233 37.81 -21.06 -15.75
C ALA A 233 39.04 -21.02 -14.80
N GLN A 234 40.25 -21.10 -15.35
CA GLN A 234 41.52 -21.08 -14.60
C GLN A 234 42.09 -19.65 -14.45
N HIS A 235 41.67 -18.71 -15.29
CA HIS A 235 42.18 -17.36 -15.28
C HIS A 235 41.69 -16.57 -14.04
N PRO A 236 42.58 -15.87 -13.30
CA PRO A 236 42.27 -15.25 -12.01
C PRO A 236 41.21 -14.14 -12.08
N THR A 237 41.09 -13.43 -13.21
CA THR A 237 40.06 -12.39 -13.41
C THR A 237 38.87 -12.86 -14.26
N ALA A 238 39.10 -13.41 -15.45
CA ALA A 238 38.04 -13.87 -16.34
C ALA A 238 37.15 -14.97 -15.74
N GLY A 239 37.72 -15.92 -14.97
CA GLY A 239 36.99 -17.03 -14.37
C GLY A 239 35.93 -16.58 -13.35
N PRO A 240 36.30 -15.82 -12.30
CA PRO A 240 35.33 -15.23 -11.39
C PRO A 240 34.32 -14.34 -12.10
N HIS A 241 34.74 -13.57 -13.11
CA HIS A 241 33.82 -12.73 -13.88
C HIS A 241 32.78 -13.56 -14.64
N LEU A 242 33.19 -14.61 -15.35
CA LEU A 242 32.26 -15.48 -16.09
C LEU A 242 31.26 -16.15 -15.15
N ARG A 243 31.71 -16.64 -13.99
CA ARG A 243 30.80 -17.21 -12.97
C ARG A 243 29.74 -16.19 -12.56
N HIS A 244 30.14 -14.95 -12.27
CA HIS A 244 29.21 -13.89 -11.91
C HIS A 244 28.25 -13.51 -13.04
N GLN A 245 28.71 -13.47 -14.30
CA GLN A 245 27.83 -13.21 -15.44
C GLN A 245 26.81 -14.35 -15.65
N ARG A 246 27.20 -15.61 -15.39
CA ARG A 246 26.26 -16.74 -15.40
C ARG A 246 25.26 -16.64 -14.25
N GLU A 247 25.70 -16.31 -13.03
CA GLU A 247 24.77 -16.03 -11.92
C GLU A 247 23.76 -14.94 -12.27
N ALA A 248 24.17 -13.90 -12.99
CA ALA A 248 23.30 -12.85 -13.47
C ALA A 248 22.21 -13.38 -14.42
N PHE A 249 22.60 -14.14 -15.45
CA PHE A 249 21.66 -14.76 -16.38
C PHE A 249 20.61 -15.62 -15.65
N PHE A 250 21.03 -16.51 -14.75
CA PHE A 250 20.09 -17.37 -14.01
C PHE A 250 19.25 -16.60 -12.98
N SER A 251 19.73 -15.45 -12.48
CA SER A 251 18.92 -14.52 -11.69
C SER A 251 17.76 -13.95 -12.51
N ALA A 252 18.02 -13.54 -13.76
CA ALA A 252 16.99 -13.08 -14.70
C ALA A 252 16.04 -14.20 -15.15
N GLU A 253 16.53 -15.42 -15.40
CA GLU A 253 15.67 -16.60 -15.66
C GLU A 253 14.70 -16.87 -14.50
N SER A 254 15.21 -16.78 -13.27
CA SER A 254 14.39 -16.96 -12.06
C SER A 254 13.34 -15.87 -11.92
N LEU A 255 13.68 -14.63 -12.30
CA LEU A 255 12.74 -13.51 -12.32
C LEU A 255 11.66 -13.72 -13.40
N ARG A 256 12.03 -14.16 -14.62
CA ARG A 256 11.08 -14.45 -15.70
C ARG A 256 10.04 -15.47 -15.26
N ARG A 257 10.49 -16.63 -14.77
CA ARG A 257 9.61 -17.71 -14.30
C ARG A 257 8.67 -17.26 -13.19
N PHE A 258 9.19 -16.50 -12.24
CA PHE A 258 8.37 -15.91 -11.18
C PHE A 258 7.30 -14.95 -11.74
N GLY A 259 7.65 -14.16 -12.75
CA GLY A 259 6.70 -13.29 -13.46
C GLY A 259 5.57 -14.08 -14.13
N GLU A 260 5.93 -15.10 -14.90
CA GLU A 260 5.00 -15.99 -15.61
C GLU A 260 4.04 -16.75 -14.66
N GLU A 261 4.53 -17.16 -13.49
CA GLU A 261 3.74 -17.93 -12.51
C GLU A 261 2.84 -17.04 -11.64
N ALA A 262 3.29 -15.83 -11.28
CA ALA A 262 2.63 -14.99 -10.28
C ALA A 262 1.81 -13.83 -10.84
N TYR A 263 2.00 -13.46 -12.10
CA TYR A 263 1.41 -12.27 -12.70
C TYR A 263 0.85 -12.54 -14.11
N PRO A 264 -0.05 -11.69 -14.64
CA PRO A 264 -0.48 -11.76 -16.04
C PRO A 264 0.70 -11.69 -17.04
N GLU A 265 0.48 -12.15 -18.27
CA GLU A 265 1.49 -12.11 -19.32
C GLU A 265 1.95 -10.66 -19.63
N GLY A 266 3.21 -10.49 -20.02
CA GLY A 266 3.77 -9.19 -20.46
C GLY A 266 4.57 -8.41 -19.40
N HIS A 267 4.53 -8.83 -18.13
CA HIS A 267 5.22 -8.11 -17.06
C HIS A 267 6.75 -8.21 -17.14
N PHE A 268 7.29 -9.39 -17.47
CA PHE A 268 8.74 -9.55 -17.63
C PHE A 268 9.22 -8.87 -18.91
N GLU A 269 8.44 -8.95 -19.99
CA GLU A 269 8.72 -8.34 -21.28
C GLU A 269 8.78 -6.81 -21.16
N ALA A 270 7.93 -6.20 -20.32
CA ALA A 270 8.02 -4.78 -20.00
C ALA A 270 9.35 -4.41 -19.33
N ILE A 271 9.87 -5.25 -18.42
CA ILE A 271 11.18 -5.04 -17.79
C ILE A 271 12.31 -5.19 -18.82
N VAL A 272 12.23 -6.20 -19.70
CA VAL A 272 13.18 -6.39 -20.80
C VAL A 272 13.21 -5.17 -21.70
N LYS A 273 12.05 -4.63 -22.06
CA LYS A 273 11.91 -3.44 -22.88
C LYS A 273 12.50 -2.21 -22.20
N ASP A 274 12.17 -1.94 -20.94
CA ASP A 274 12.71 -0.80 -20.19
C ASP A 274 14.25 -0.86 -20.13
N ILE A 275 14.81 -2.05 -19.91
CA ILE A 275 16.26 -2.25 -19.88
C ILE A 275 16.87 -2.07 -21.28
N TYR A 276 16.26 -2.65 -22.32
CA TYR A 276 16.72 -2.49 -23.70
C TYR A 276 16.76 -1.01 -24.09
N ASP A 277 15.66 -0.29 -23.91
CA ASP A 277 15.55 1.14 -24.23
C ASP A 277 16.61 1.96 -23.45
N ALA A 278 16.92 1.56 -22.21
CA ALA A 278 17.91 2.25 -21.39
C ALA A 278 19.36 2.00 -21.81
N VAL A 279 19.67 0.90 -22.52
CA VAL A 279 21.05 0.50 -22.81
C VAL A 279 21.39 0.42 -24.30
N VAL A 280 20.41 0.41 -25.19
CA VAL A 280 20.64 0.19 -26.64
C VAL A 280 21.59 1.24 -27.24
N ASP A 281 21.43 2.51 -26.89
CA ASP A 281 22.30 3.57 -27.40
C ASP A 281 23.70 3.49 -26.77
N VAL A 282 23.80 3.13 -25.48
CA VAL A 282 25.08 2.87 -24.82
C VAL A 282 25.80 1.69 -25.47
N ALA A 283 25.08 0.65 -25.88
CA ALA A 283 25.65 -0.51 -26.54
C ALA A 283 26.15 -0.19 -27.96
N ARG A 284 25.50 0.74 -28.66
CA ARG A 284 25.83 1.23 -30.00
C ARG A 284 26.92 2.28 -30.03
N ASP A 285 27.24 2.89 -28.89
CA ASP A 285 28.32 3.87 -28.77
C ASP A 285 29.69 3.24 -29.07
N ASP A 286 30.67 4.10 -29.32
CA ASP A 286 32.04 3.66 -29.59
C ASP A 286 32.71 3.19 -28.29
N HIS A 287 33.11 1.92 -28.25
CA HIS A 287 33.82 1.33 -27.11
C HIS A 287 35.19 0.83 -27.54
N PRO A 288 36.27 1.11 -26.78
CA PRO A 288 37.62 0.66 -27.14
C PRO A 288 37.78 -0.87 -27.17
N THR A 289 36.97 -1.59 -26.40
CA THR A 289 36.96 -3.07 -26.37
C THR A 289 35.57 -3.57 -25.99
N GLY A 290 35.27 -4.83 -26.32
CA GLY A 290 34.05 -5.49 -25.89
C GLY A 290 33.93 -5.61 -24.37
N TRP A 291 35.05 -5.63 -23.65
CA TRP A 291 35.05 -5.54 -22.18
C TRP A 291 34.49 -4.20 -21.70
N LYS A 292 34.90 -3.09 -22.31
CA LYS A 292 34.42 -1.75 -21.96
C LYS A 292 32.95 -1.59 -22.32
N ARG A 293 32.53 -2.08 -23.49
CA ARG A 293 31.11 -2.13 -23.91
C ARG A 293 30.26 -2.89 -22.89
N LEU A 294 30.63 -4.12 -22.58
CA LEU A 294 29.92 -4.96 -21.59
C LEU A 294 29.77 -4.24 -20.25
N HIS A 295 30.85 -3.66 -19.73
CA HIS A 295 30.82 -2.96 -18.45
C HIS A 295 29.93 -1.70 -18.50
N ALA A 296 30.01 -0.89 -19.56
CA ALA A 296 29.20 0.31 -19.71
C ALA A 296 27.71 -0.02 -19.78
N VAL A 297 27.33 -0.97 -20.64
CA VAL A 297 25.93 -1.40 -20.84
C VAL A 297 25.35 -1.98 -19.55
N THR A 298 26.05 -2.90 -18.89
CA THR A 298 25.55 -3.51 -17.64
C THR A 298 25.49 -2.51 -16.48
N SER A 299 26.42 -1.55 -16.40
CA SER A 299 26.35 -0.48 -15.40
C SER A 299 25.13 0.43 -15.62
N GLN A 300 24.82 0.76 -16.88
CA GLN A 300 23.63 1.53 -17.25
C GLN A 300 22.36 0.74 -16.92
N ALA A 301 22.30 -0.56 -17.23
CA ALA A 301 21.16 -1.42 -16.90
C ALA A 301 20.88 -1.45 -15.39
N ILE A 302 21.92 -1.58 -14.56
CA ILE A 302 21.80 -1.56 -13.10
C ILE A 302 21.17 -0.25 -12.62
N SER A 303 21.51 0.87 -13.25
CA SER A 303 21.08 2.21 -12.84
C SER A 303 19.77 2.66 -13.49
N ALA A 304 19.25 1.91 -14.47
CA ALA A 304 18.07 2.26 -15.22
C ALA A 304 16.83 2.40 -14.32
N GLY A 305 16.02 3.42 -14.58
CA GLY A 305 14.67 3.52 -14.02
C GLY A 305 13.78 2.46 -14.66
N LEU A 306 12.96 1.79 -13.86
CA LEU A 306 11.94 0.85 -14.35
C LEU A 306 10.57 1.48 -14.18
N THR A 307 9.68 1.19 -15.12
CA THR A 307 8.26 1.49 -15.01
C THR A 307 7.72 0.91 -13.71
N GLN A 308 7.12 1.75 -12.87
CA GLN A 308 6.67 1.34 -11.54
C GLN A 308 5.44 0.44 -11.64
N THR A 309 5.64 -0.84 -11.33
CA THR A 309 4.59 -1.87 -11.32
C THR A 309 4.74 -2.76 -10.09
N VAL A 310 3.69 -3.52 -9.74
CA VAL A 310 3.74 -4.54 -8.68
C VAL A 310 4.79 -5.62 -8.95
N PHE A 311 5.23 -5.80 -10.19
CA PHE A 311 6.29 -6.74 -10.55
C PHE A 311 7.68 -6.13 -10.39
N ALA A 312 7.84 -4.83 -10.74
CA ALA A 312 9.12 -4.13 -10.74
C ALA A 312 9.83 -4.13 -9.37
N GLN A 313 9.08 -4.18 -8.27
CA GLN A 313 9.64 -4.27 -6.90
C GLN A 313 10.45 -5.55 -6.64
N HIS A 314 10.27 -6.60 -7.44
CA HIS A 314 11.00 -7.86 -7.29
C HIS A 314 12.33 -7.91 -8.09
N VAL A 315 12.57 -6.89 -8.93
CA VAL A 315 13.74 -6.79 -9.80
C VAL A 315 14.94 -6.32 -8.98
N ARG A 316 16.00 -7.12 -8.97
CA ARG A 316 17.27 -6.84 -8.29
C ARG A 316 18.31 -6.35 -9.30
N PRO A 317 19.36 -5.65 -8.85
CA PRO A 317 20.45 -5.21 -9.74
C PRO A 317 21.04 -6.34 -10.59
N LEU A 318 21.22 -7.53 -10.01
CA LEU A 318 21.77 -8.69 -10.70
C LEU A 318 20.86 -9.20 -11.84
N ASP A 319 19.54 -9.07 -11.70
CA ASP A 319 18.60 -9.44 -12.77
C ASP A 319 18.74 -8.51 -13.97
N ARG A 320 19.04 -7.23 -13.74
CA ARG A 320 19.19 -6.25 -14.82
C ARG A 320 20.40 -6.58 -15.68
N THR A 321 21.50 -6.98 -15.06
CA THR A 321 22.66 -7.56 -15.75
C THR A 321 22.27 -8.84 -16.50
N GLY A 322 21.48 -9.71 -15.87
CA GLY A 322 20.98 -10.94 -16.51
C GLY A 322 20.10 -10.70 -17.73
N VAL A 323 19.25 -9.67 -17.70
CA VAL A 323 18.43 -9.26 -18.84
C VAL A 323 19.30 -8.78 -20.00
N CYS A 324 20.40 -8.06 -19.74
CA CYS A 324 21.37 -7.76 -20.81
C CYS A 324 21.93 -9.03 -21.45
N HIS A 325 22.12 -10.10 -20.67
CA HIS A 325 22.54 -11.40 -21.21
C HIS A 325 21.42 -12.11 -21.97
N HIS A 326 20.16 -11.99 -21.55
CA HIS A 326 19.02 -12.47 -22.34
C HIS A 326 19.00 -11.78 -23.72
N LEU A 327 19.10 -10.45 -23.74
CA LEU A 327 19.17 -9.67 -24.98
C LEU A 327 20.37 -10.05 -25.85
N ALA A 328 21.56 -10.26 -25.25
CA ALA A 328 22.72 -10.74 -25.99
C ALA A 328 22.56 -12.17 -26.50
N ASN A 329 21.84 -13.02 -25.77
CA ASN A 329 21.56 -14.39 -26.20
C ASN A 329 20.64 -14.42 -27.43
N GLU A 330 19.73 -13.45 -27.55
CA GLU A 330 18.87 -13.22 -28.72
C GLU A 330 19.53 -12.35 -29.81
N ASN A 331 20.81 -11.96 -29.64
CA ASN A 331 21.55 -11.04 -30.51
C ASN A 331 20.97 -9.62 -30.63
N GLU A 332 20.11 -9.20 -29.70
CA GLU A 332 19.67 -7.81 -29.61
C GLU A 332 20.76 -6.89 -29.05
N LEU A 333 21.70 -7.46 -28.28
CA LEU A 333 22.95 -6.83 -27.87
C LEU A 333 24.15 -7.64 -28.34
N THR A 334 25.27 -6.97 -28.61
CA THR A 334 26.52 -7.63 -29.02
C THR A 334 27.74 -7.02 -28.32
N TRP A 335 28.58 -7.86 -27.72
CA TRP A 335 29.73 -7.37 -26.94
C TRP A 335 30.96 -7.05 -27.77
N CYS A 336 31.29 -7.88 -28.75
CA CYS A 336 32.37 -7.63 -29.70
C CYS A 336 31.75 -7.38 -31.07
N GLU A 337 32.36 -6.49 -31.86
CA GLU A 337 32.00 -6.42 -33.28
C GLU A 337 32.47 -7.71 -33.94
N GLY A 338 31.56 -8.40 -34.64
CA GLY A 338 31.98 -9.52 -35.46
C GLY A 338 32.94 -9.00 -36.51
N GLU A 339 34.01 -9.74 -36.81
CA GLU A 339 34.76 -9.52 -38.04
C GLU A 339 33.74 -9.52 -39.18
N GLY A 340 33.51 -8.33 -39.77
CA GLY A 340 32.66 -8.20 -40.94
C GLY A 340 33.17 -9.20 -41.98
N THR A 341 32.29 -10.10 -42.40
CA THR A 341 32.56 -10.96 -43.55
C THR A 341 32.29 -10.20 -44.83
#